data_AF-A0A7Y0N3W3-F1
#
_entry.id   AF-A0A7Y0N3W3-F1
#
_cell.length_a   1.000
_cell.length_b   1.000
_cell.length_c   1.000
_cell.angle_alpha   90.00
_cell.angle_beta   90.00
_cell.angle_gamma   90.00
#
_symmetry.space_group_name_H-M   'P 1'
#
loop_
_entity.id
_entity.type
_entity.pdbx_description
1 polymer ?
#
loop_
_entity_poly.entity_id
_entity_poly.type
_entity_poly.pdbx_seq_one_letter_code
_entity_poly.pdbx_strand_id
1 'polypeptide(L)'
;LTQEDMCQVFSLPSQLKYQSDSGVGIKEIMQLLSRSRCADNDCDDFMRFQVFQWLIGATDGHAKNFSIFIEANGAYRLTPFYDIMSAYPASNGKGINTRKLKLAMSLKSTSSGNKWHLEKVYPRHFIATAETVGFCTIRMQ
;
A
#
# COMPACT_ATOMS: atom_id res chain seq x y z
N LEU A 1 -2.32 5.66 -22.44
CA LEU A 1 -3.55 5.24 -21.71
C LEU A 1 -3.84 6.32 -20.69
N THR A 2 -5.10 6.70 -20.50
CA THR A 2 -5.49 7.63 -19.43
C THR A 2 -5.19 6.97 -18.09
N GLN A 3 -4.67 7.73 -17.14
CA GLN A 3 -4.24 7.25 -15.83
C GLN A 3 -4.77 8.17 -14.74
N GLU A 4 -5.23 7.57 -13.64
CA GLU A 4 -5.66 8.29 -12.44
C GLU A 4 -5.01 7.69 -11.20
N ASP A 5 -4.56 8.53 -10.26
CA ASP A 5 -4.05 8.11 -8.96
C ASP A 5 -5.18 7.78 -7.97
N MET A 6 -4.88 7.06 -6.88
CA MET A 6 -5.95 6.64 -5.96
C MET A 6 -6.66 7.82 -5.28
N CYS A 7 -6.03 8.97 -5.09
CA CYS A 7 -6.78 10.13 -4.60
C CYS A 7 -7.84 10.56 -5.62
N GLN A 8 -7.52 10.61 -6.90
CA GLN A 8 -8.49 10.93 -7.95
C GLN A 8 -9.60 9.87 -8.02
N VAL A 9 -9.24 8.58 -8.04
CA VAL A 9 -10.20 7.47 -8.12
C VAL A 9 -11.20 7.50 -6.96
N PHE A 10 -10.74 7.80 -5.74
CA PHE A 10 -11.60 7.91 -4.56
C PHE A 10 -12.16 9.32 -4.33
N SER A 11 -11.99 10.24 -5.29
CA SER A 11 -12.44 11.64 -5.20
C SER A 11 -11.96 12.37 -3.93
N LEU A 12 -10.72 12.09 -3.52
CA LEU A 12 -10.07 12.70 -2.37
C LEU A 12 -9.16 13.87 -2.79
N PRO A 13 -9.14 14.98 -2.01
CA PRO A 13 -8.15 16.03 -2.21
C PRO A 13 -6.75 15.54 -1.86
N SER A 14 -5.72 16.12 -2.48
CA SER A 14 -4.33 15.68 -2.33
C SER A 14 -3.80 15.75 -0.90
N GLN A 15 -4.40 16.58 -0.04
CA GLN A 15 -4.04 16.69 1.38
C GLN A 15 -4.36 15.39 2.15
N LEU A 16 -5.31 14.58 1.68
CA LEU A 16 -5.70 13.30 2.30
C LEU A 16 -5.00 12.11 1.63
N LYS A 17 -3.81 12.31 1.06
CA LYS A 17 -3.05 11.23 0.40
C LYS A 17 -2.58 10.16 1.38
N TYR A 18 -2.32 10.52 2.64
CA TYR A 18 -1.87 9.60 3.67
C TYR A 18 -3.04 9.01 4.43
N GLN A 19 -2.96 7.72 4.75
CA GLN A 19 -3.94 7.05 5.61
C GLN A 19 -4.00 7.66 7.02
N SER A 20 -2.87 8.17 7.54
CA SER A 20 -2.84 8.86 8.85
C SER A 20 -3.70 10.12 8.88
N ASP A 21 -3.93 10.74 7.73
CA ASP A 21 -4.73 11.94 7.55
C ASP A 21 -6.15 11.59 7.07
N SER A 22 -6.65 10.40 7.44
CA SER A 22 -7.96 9.87 7.01
C SER A 22 -8.08 9.60 5.50
N GLY A 23 -6.96 9.49 4.78
CA GLY A 23 -6.91 8.98 3.41
C GLY A 23 -7.20 7.49 3.30
N VAL A 24 -7.22 6.98 2.07
CA VAL A 24 -7.39 5.54 1.78
C VAL A 24 -6.12 4.74 2.10
N GLY A 25 -6.31 3.47 2.44
CA GLY A 25 -5.23 2.52 2.66
C GLY A 25 -5.40 1.22 1.87
N ILE A 26 -4.71 0.18 2.33
CA ILE A 26 -4.69 -1.14 1.67
C ILE A 26 -6.09 -1.71 1.48
N LYS A 27 -6.99 -1.53 2.46
CA LYS A 27 -8.35 -2.10 2.41
C LYS A 27 -9.15 -1.54 1.23
N GLU A 28 -9.23 -0.22 1.12
CA GLU A 28 -10.03 0.44 0.09
C GLU A 28 -9.44 0.17 -1.29
N ILE A 29 -8.11 0.21 -1.42
CA ILE A 29 -7.42 -0.08 -2.69
C ILE A 29 -7.62 -1.55 -3.10
N MET A 30 -7.50 -2.52 -2.19
CA MET A 30 -7.77 -3.92 -2.49
C MET A 30 -9.21 -4.17 -2.92
N GLN A 31 -10.18 -3.46 -2.33
CA GLN A 31 -11.58 -3.54 -2.76
C GLN A 31 -11.79 -2.98 -4.18
N LEU A 32 -11.06 -1.93 -4.57
CA LEU A 32 -11.07 -1.44 -5.95
C LEU A 32 -10.44 -2.48 -6.88
N LEU A 33 -9.23 -2.95 -6.57
CA LEU A 33 -8.48 -3.86 -7.42
C LEU A 33 -9.13 -5.23 -7.59
N SER A 34 -9.94 -5.70 -6.63
CA SER A 34 -10.72 -6.93 -6.80
C SER A 34 -11.77 -6.87 -7.91
N ARG A 35 -12.05 -5.68 -8.44
CA ARG A 35 -12.95 -5.42 -9.58
C ARG A 35 -12.21 -4.97 -10.84
N SER A 36 -10.87 -4.98 -10.82
CA SER A 36 -10.04 -4.72 -11.99
C SER A 36 -10.27 -5.78 -13.08
N ARG A 37 -10.02 -5.41 -14.34
CA ARG A 37 -9.94 -6.34 -15.47
C ARG A 37 -8.92 -7.46 -15.24
N CYS A 38 -7.86 -7.18 -14.48
CA CYS A 38 -6.79 -8.11 -14.13
C CYS A 38 -6.73 -8.37 -12.61
N ALA A 39 -7.90 -8.45 -11.95
CA ALA A 39 -8.03 -8.48 -10.48
C ALA A 39 -7.06 -9.42 -9.76
N ASP A 40 -6.89 -10.65 -10.23
CA ASP A 40 -5.99 -11.62 -9.59
C ASP A 40 -4.54 -11.12 -9.54
N ASN A 41 -4.03 -10.62 -10.67
CA ASN A 41 -2.66 -10.12 -10.78
C ASN A 41 -2.50 -8.79 -10.03
N ASP A 42 -3.45 -7.88 -10.18
CA ASP A 42 -3.38 -6.55 -9.55
C ASP A 42 -3.42 -6.65 -8.02
N CYS A 43 -4.25 -7.55 -7.48
CA CYS A 43 -4.28 -7.82 -6.04
C CYS A 43 -2.97 -8.47 -5.56
N ASP A 44 -2.43 -9.44 -6.31
CA ASP A 44 -1.15 -10.09 -5.99
C ASP A 44 -0.01 -9.08 -5.97
N ASP A 45 0.13 -8.29 -7.04
CA ASP A 45 1.19 -7.31 -7.21
C ASP A 45 1.11 -6.22 -6.14
N PHE A 46 -0.10 -5.72 -5.82
CA PHE A 46 -0.28 -4.72 -4.79
C PHE A 46 0.11 -5.24 -3.40
N MET A 47 -0.29 -6.47 -3.03
CA MET A 47 0.07 -7.09 -1.75
C MET A 47 1.56 -7.40 -1.65
N ARG A 48 2.17 -7.92 -2.73
CA ARG A 48 3.63 -8.12 -2.82
C ARG A 48 4.37 -6.80 -2.67
N PHE A 49 3.85 -5.73 -3.26
CA PHE A 49 4.45 -4.42 -3.15
C PHE A 49 4.38 -3.85 -1.72
N GLN A 50 3.34 -4.15 -0.94
CA GLN A 50 3.32 -3.77 0.48
C GLN A 50 4.46 -4.44 1.26
N VAL A 51 4.75 -5.72 0.97
CA VAL A 51 5.89 -6.44 1.57
C VAL A 51 7.21 -5.81 1.11
N PHE A 52 7.34 -5.55 -0.19
CA PHE A 52 8.52 -4.92 -0.76
C PHE A 52 8.83 -3.57 -0.11
N GLN A 53 7.84 -2.68 0.01
CA GLN A 53 7.99 -1.39 0.66
C GLN A 53 8.47 -1.51 2.11
N TRP A 54 7.95 -2.48 2.87
CA TRP A 54 8.43 -2.76 4.22
C TRP A 54 9.90 -3.20 4.24
N LEU A 55 10.28 -4.12 3.34
CA LEU A 55 11.65 -4.64 3.26
C LEU A 55 12.69 -3.57 2.92
N ILE A 56 12.34 -2.64 2.02
CA ILE A 56 13.26 -1.56 1.63
C ILE A 56 13.12 -0.31 2.49
N GLY A 57 12.20 -0.28 3.45
CA GLY A 57 11.91 0.90 4.26
C GLY A 57 11.39 2.08 3.45
N ALA A 58 10.51 1.84 2.48
CA ALA A 58 9.78 2.87 1.76
C ALA A 58 8.63 3.40 2.63
N THR A 59 8.80 4.60 3.16
CA THR A 59 7.86 5.20 4.12
C THR A 59 6.82 6.12 3.49
N ASP A 60 6.95 6.42 2.19
CA ASP A 60 6.15 7.42 1.49
C ASP A 60 5.16 6.84 0.45
N GLY A 61 4.89 5.52 0.49
CA GLY A 61 3.94 4.87 -0.42
C GLY A 61 2.47 5.18 -0.10
N HIS A 62 2.08 6.43 -0.31
CA HIS A 62 0.73 6.94 -0.04
C HIS A 62 -0.19 6.78 -1.24
N ALA A 63 -1.47 7.15 -1.12
CA ALA A 63 -2.49 6.89 -2.15
C ALA A 63 -2.11 7.40 -3.55
N LYS A 64 -1.40 8.53 -3.65
CA LYS A 64 -0.96 9.10 -4.94
C LYS A 64 0.19 8.37 -5.64
N ASN A 65 0.83 7.37 -5.02
CA ASN A 65 1.88 6.55 -5.66
C ASN A 65 1.32 5.28 -6.31
N PHE A 66 0.00 5.12 -6.27
CA PHE A 66 -0.71 4.03 -6.91
C PHE A 66 -1.69 4.62 -7.90
N SER A 67 -1.76 4.04 -9.09
CA SER A 67 -2.68 4.46 -10.14
C SER A 67 -3.32 3.28 -10.83
N ILE A 68 -4.40 3.57 -11.54
CA ILE A 68 -5.02 2.66 -12.50
C ILE A 68 -4.94 3.27 -13.90
N PHE A 69 -4.80 2.43 -14.91
CA PHE A 69 -5.16 2.80 -16.27
C PHE A 69 -6.67 2.73 -16.44
N ILE A 70 -7.25 3.77 -17.02
CA ILE A 70 -8.64 3.76 -17.48
C ILE A 70 -8.66 3.22 -18.91
N GLU A 71 -9.42 2.16 -19.12
CA GLU A 71 -9.60 1.49 -20.40
C GLU A 71 -11.01 1.76 -20.96
N ALA A 72 -11.29 1.24 -22.16
CA ALA A 72 -12.61 1.38 -22.77
C ALA A 72 -13.71 0.77 -21.90
N ASN A 73 -14.93 1.32 -22.01
CA ASN A 73 -16.13 0.85 -21.31
C ASN A 73 -16.03 0.88 -19.77
N GLY A 74 -15.18 1.77 -19.22
CA GLY A 74 -15.01 1.92 -17.77
C GLY A 74 -14.23 0.79 -17.11
N ALA A 75 -13.62 -0.10 -17.90
CA ALA A 75 -12.66 -1.07 -17.37
C ALA A 75 -11.39 -0.36 -16.89
N TYR A 76 -10.69 -0.98 -15.96
CA TYR A 76 -9.43 -0.47 -15.44
C TYR A 76 -8.53 -1.59 -14.96
N ARG A 77 -7.24 -1.27 -14.80
CA ARG A 77 -6.22 -2.15 -14.21
C ARG A 77 -5.11 -1.34 -13.57
N LEU A 78 -4.40 -1.95 -12.63
CA LEU A 78 -3.27 -1.34 -11.92
C LEU A 78 -2.15 -0.93 -12.91
N THR A 79 -1.52 0.21 -12.66
CA THR A 79 -0.29 0.63 -13.36
C THR A 79 0.95 0.03 -12.71
N PRO A 80 2.12 0.03 -13.39
CA PRO A 80 3.38 -0.21 -12.70
C PRO A 80 3.57 0.75 -11.50
N PHE A 81 4.29 0.28 -10.48
CA PHE A 81 4.64 1.10 -9.31
C PHE A 81 5.72 2.14 -9.66
N TYR A 82 5.65 3.31 -9.03
CA TYR A 82 6.55 4.45 -9.26
C TYR A 82 6.86 5.19 -7.95
N ASP A 83 7.75 6.18 -7.99
CA ASP A 83 8.15 7.00 -6.86
C ASP A 83 8.60 6.20 -5.61
N ILE A 84 9.46 5.22 -5.85
CA ILE A 84 9.96 4.30 -4.82
C ILE A 84 11.26 4.84 -4.24
N MET A 85 11.26 5.16 -2.95
CA MET A 85 12.47 5.61 -2.24
C MET A 85 12.61 4.95 -0.87
N SER A 86 13.81 4.47 -0.56
CA SER A 86 14.16 3.93 0.77
C SER A 86 14.53 5.05 1.74
N ALA A 87 14.02 4.99 2.97
CA ALA A 87 14.44 5.88 4.04
C ALA A 87 15.71 5.41 4.78
N TYR A 88 16.20 4.19 4.53
CA TYR A 88 17.36 3.65 5.24
C TYR A 88 18.65 4.46 5.05
N PRO A 89 19.01 4.97 3.85
CA PRO A 89 20.20 5.80 3.69
C PRO A 89 20.19 7.06 4.57
N ALA A 90 19.02 7.66 4.79
CA ALA A 90 18.83 8.83 5.66
C ALA A 90 18.82 8.50 7.16
N SER A 91 18.85 7.21 7.52
CA SER A 91 18.78 6.74 8.90
C SER A 91 20.14 6.45 9.54
N ASN A 92 21.22 6.45 8.75
CA ASN A 92 22.58 6.20 9.23
C ASN A 92 23.19 7.43 9.92
N GLY A 93 24.00 7.21 10.97
CA GLY A 93 24.72 8.27 11.68
C GLY A 93 23.82 9.17 12.54
N LYS A 94 23.92 10.50 12.40
CA LYS A 94 23.04 11.49 13.08
C LYS A 94 21.65 11.64 12.41
N GLY A 95 21.31 10.73 11.50
CA GLY A 95 20.08 10.74 10.71
C GLY A 95 18.82 10.34 11.49
N ILE A 96 17.76 10.04 10.74
CA ILE A 96 16.46 9.64 11.32
C ILE A 96 16.62 8.31 12.04
N ASN A 97 16.22 8.25 13.32
CA ASN A 97 16.20 6.99 14.04
C ASN A 97 15.28 5.97 13.33
N THR A 98 15.83 4.82 12.92
CA THR A 98 15.13 3.74 12.21
C THR A 98 13.84 3.29 12.90
N ARG A 99 13.78 3.36 14.25
CA ARG A 99 12.60 3.03 15.05
C ARG A 99 11.41 3.96 14.79
N LYS A 100 11.65 5.15 14.24
CA LYS A 100 10.62 6.14 13.89
C LYS A 100 10.05 5.95 12.48
N LEU A 101 10.65 5.10 11.66
CA LEU A 101 10.18 4.86 10.29
C LEU A 101 8.84 4.10 10.33
N LYS A 102 7.88 4.59 9.53
CA LYS A 102 6.51 4.06 9.44
C LYS A 102 6.11 3.87 7.98
N LEU A 103 5.33 2.83 7.70
CA LEU A 103 4.63 2.71 6.41
C LEU A 103 3.60 3.83 6.28
N ALA A 104 3.37 4.31 5.06
CA ALA A 104 2.29 5.26 4.74
C ALA A 104 0.89 4.63 4.82
N MET A 105 0.80 3.33 4.53
CA MET A 105 -0.40 2.51 4.72
C MET A 105 -0.13 1.43 5.77
N SER A 106 -1.04 1.31 6.72
CA SER A 106 -0.90 0.43 7.86
C SER A 106 -1.39 -0.99 7.59
N LEU A 107 -0.77 -1.93 8.30
CA LEU A 107 -1.15 -3.34 8.30
C LEU A 107 -2.04 -3.67 9.49
N LYS A 108 -2.84 -4.73 9.37
CA LYS A 108 -3.62 -5.25 10.48
C LYS A 108 -2.71 -5.79 11.59
N SER A 109 -2.99 -5.39 12.82
CA SER A 109 -2.36 -5.95 14.02
C SER A 109 -2.99 -7.30 14.39
N THR A 110 -2.19 -8.25 14.88
CA THR A 110 -2.68 -9.53 15.41
C THR A 110 -3.20 -9.43 16.86
N SER A 111 -3.09 -8.25 17.50
CA SER A 111 -3.63 -8.01 18.84
C SER A 111 -4.78 -7.00 18.81
N SER A 112 -4.46 -5.73 18.55
CA SER A 112 -5.44 -4.65 18.38
C SER A 112 -4.90 -3.54 17.49
N GLY A 113 -5.81 -2.86 16.78
CA GLY A 113 -5.52 -1.74 15.89
C GLY A 113 -4.70 -2.10 14.66
N ASN A 114 -3.85 -1.16 14.24
CA ASN A 114 -3.00 -1.26 13.06
C ASN A 114 -1.50 -1.17 13.42
N LYS A 115 -0.64 -1.67 12.53
CA LYS A 115 0.82 -1.59 12.61
C LYS A 115 1.37 -0.68 11.53
N TRP A 116 2.27 0.20 11.95
CA TRP A 116 2.86 1.26 11.13
C TRP A 116 4.38 1.19 11.13
N HIS A 117 4.98 1.12 12.32
CA HIS A 117 6.42 1.20 12.52
C HIS A 117 7.11 -0.04 11.93
N LEU A 118 8.09 0.18 11.05
CA LEU A 118 8.75 -0.90 10.30
C LEU A 118 9.34 -1.96 11.20
N GLU A 119 10.00 -1.56 12.30
CA GLU A 119 10.61 -2.48 13.28
C GLU A 119 9.59 -3.36 14.02
N LYS A 120 8.30 -2.99 13.98
CA LYS A 120 7.20 -3.70 14.64
C LYS A 120 6.34 -4.49 13.67
N VAL A 121 6.65 -4.42 12.37
CA VAL A 121 6.01 -5.20 11.31
C VAL A 121 6.73 -6.54 11.15
N TYR A 122 5.96 -7.58 10.88
CA TYR A 122 6.39 -8.99 10.83
C TYR A 122 5.45 -9.70 9.85
N PRO A 123 5.83 -10.87 9.28
CA PRO A 123 5.01 -11.60 8.31
C PRO A 123 3.54 -11.82 8.74
N ARG A 124 3.30 -12.14 10.02
CA ARG A 124 1.95 -12.30 10.58
C ARG A 124 1.01 -11.11 10.36
N HIS A 125 1.55 -9.89 10.26
CA HIS A 125 0.73 -8.69 10.03
C HIS A 125 0.28 -8.58 8.58
N PHE A 126 1.08 -9.06 7.63
CA PHE A 126 0.70 -9.15 6.22
C PHE A 126 -0.37 -10.23 6.02
N ILE A 127 -0.22 -11.39 6.66
CA ILE A 127 -1.22 -12.46 6.65
C ILE A 127 -2.54 -11.98 7.24
N ALA A 128 -2.52 -11.34 8.42
CA ALA A 128 -3.73 -10.77 9.03
C ALA A 128 -4.38 -9.67 8.16
N THR A 129 -3.57 -8.90 7.42
CA THR A 129 -4.07 -7.91 6.46
C THR A 129 -4.75 -8.60 5.29
N ALA A 130 -4.12 -9.63 4.73
CA ALA A 130 -4.68 -10.45 3.65
C ALA A 130 -6.04 -11.03 4.03
N GLU A 131 -6.17 -11.62 5.24
CA GLU A 131 -7.44 -12.11 5.78
C GLU A 131 -8.50 -11.00 5.82
N THR A 132 -8.13 -9.81 6.30
CA THR A 132 -9.06 -8.67 6.46
C THR A 132 -9.59 -8.16 5.11
N VAL A 133 -8.79 -8.26 4.05
CA VAL A 133 -9.15 -7.78 2.70
C VAL A 133 -9.62 -8.91 1.77
N GLY A 134 -9.76 -10.14 2.27
CA GLY A 134 -10.21 -11.29 1.48
C GLY A 134 -9.17 -11.80 0.47
N PHE A 135 -7.89 -11.51 0.67
CA PHE A 135 -6.81 -12.02 -0.17
C PHE A 135 -6.34 -13.41 0.30
N CYS A 136 -5.98 -14.28 -0.65
CA CYS A 136 -5.57 -15.65 -0.35
C CYS A 136 -4.31 -15.67 0.53
N THR A 137 -4.45 -16.11 1.78
CA THR A 137 -3.35 -16.13 2.76
C THR A 137 -2.23 -17.10 2.39
N ILE A 138 -2.53 -18.16 1.65
CA ILE A 138 -1.52 -19.10 1.14
C ILE A 138 -0.54 -18.39 0.20
N ARG A 139 -1.00 -17.37 -0.55
CA ARG A 139 -0.13 -16.56 -1.42
C ARG A 139 0.79 -15.59 -0.63
N MET A 140 0.60 -15.48 0.69
CA MET A 140 1.41 -14.64 1.58
C MET A 140 2.40 -15.44 2.45
N GLN A 141 2.44 -16.78 2.30
CA GLN A 141 3.36 -17.69 2.99
C GLN A 141 4.58 -17.95 2.11
#